data_AF-A0A2G9YMF0-F1
#
_entry.id   AF-A0A2G9YMF0-F1
#
_cell.length_a   1.000
_cell.length_b   1.000
_cell.length_c   1.000
_cell.angle_alpha   90.00
_cell.angle_beta   90.00
_cell.angle_gamma   90.00
#
_symmetry.space_group_name_H-M   'P 1'
#
loop_
_entity.id
_entity.type
_entity.pdbx_description
1 polymer ?
#
loop_
_entity_poly.entity_id
_entity_poly.type
_entity_poly.pdbx_seq_one_letter_code
_entity_poly.pdbx_strand_id
1 'polypeptide(L)'
;MRNIEPDPTKARVISKAFEEFSQGRYTLESLAERLKFLGVASKTGKRLCKAVVKHMLSNPIYTGIIVHNGETYEGKFSPIVSRATFEMVQKILKDRAKPRKSKKSH
;
A
#
# COMPACT_ATOMS: atom_id res chain seq x y z
N MET A 1 20.93 -1.45 -0.11
CA MET A 1 19.76 -1.83 -0.93
C MET A 1 18.81 -2.63 -0.04
N ARG A 2 17.51 -2.32 -0.01
CA ARG A 2 16.54 -3.07 0.82
C ARG A 2 16.06 -4.27 0.01
N ASN A 3 16.43 -5.47 0.44
CA ASN A 3 16.00 -6.74 -0.15
C ASN A 3 14.47 -6.88 0.07
N ILE A 4 13.68 -6.38 -0.86
CA ILE A 4 12.26 -6.70 -0.97
C ILE A 4 12.22 -8.02 -1.73
N GLU A 5 12.69 -9.10 -1.12
CA GLU A 5 12.24 -10.41 -1.54
C GLU A 5 10.84 -10.56 -0.96
N PRO A 6 9.78 -10.54 -1.79
CA PRO A 6 8.45 -10.78 -1.30
C PRO A 6 8.42 -12.23 -0.85
N ASP A 7 8.53 -12.44 0.47
CA ASP A 7 8.17 -13.72 1.06
C ASP A 7 6.76 -14.07 0.52
N PRO A 8 6.58 -15.21 -0.14
CA PRO A 8 5.33 -15.53 -0.84
C PRO A 8 4.13 -15.50 0.12
N THR A 9 4.36 -15.77 1.41
CA THR A 9 3.34 -15.66 2.46
C THR A 9 2.91 -14.21 2.66
N LYS A 10 3.88 -13.28 2.75
CA LYS A 10 3.63 -11.85 2.91
C LYS A 10 2.95 -11.27 1.67
N ALA A 11 3.35 -11.69 0.47
CA ALA A 11 2.70 -11.26 -0.76
C ALA A 11 1.20 -11.56 -0.76
N ARG A 12 0.80 -12.77 -0.37
CA ARG A 12 -0.63 -13.17 -0.30
C ARG A 12 -1.41 -12.36 0.73
N VAL A 13 -0.81 -12.10 1.90
CA VAL A 13 -1.38 -11.24 2.94
C VAL A 13 -1.61 -9.83 2.44
N ILE A 14 -0.61 -9.27 1.75
CA ILE A 14 -0.69 -7.92 1.18
C ILE A 14 -1.77 -7.86 0.10
N SER A 15 -1.81 -8.83 -0.81
CA SER A 15 -2.82 -8.91 -1.86
C SER A 15 -4.24 -8.86 -1.28
N LYS A 16 -4.50 -9.71 -0.28
CA LYS A 16 -5.79 -9.76 0.42
C LYS A 16 -6.11 -8.44 1.13
N ALA A 17 -5.12 -7.83 1.78
CA ALA A 17 -5.29 -6.53 2.45
C ALA A 17 -5.67 -5.42 1.45
N PHE A 18 -5.07 -5.40 0.25
CA PHE A 18 -5.43 -4.46 -0.82
C PHE A 18 -6.85 -4.70 -1.34
N GLU A 19 -7.24 -5.95 -1.57
CA GLU A 19 -8.60 -6.31 -1.98
C GLU A 19 -9.63 -5.87 -0.93
N GLU A 20 -9.41 -6.21 0.34
CA GLU A 20 -10.29 -5.82 1.44
C GLU A 20 -10.39 -4.30 1.60
N PHE A 21 -9.29 -3.57 1.41
CA PHE A 21 -9.29 -2.10 1.43
C PHE A 21 -9.98 -1.49 0.21
N SER A 22 -9.84 -2.10 -0.98
CA SER A 22 -10.51 -1.66 -2.21
C SER A 22 -12.03 -1.74 -2.12
N GLN A 23 -12.56 -2.61 -1.26
CA GLN A 23 -13.99 -2.69 -0.94
C GLN A 23 -14.45 -1.59 0.05
N GLY A 24 -13.54 -0.77 0.56
CA GLY A 24 -13.85 0.30 1.53
C GLY A 24 -14.16 -0.19 2.95
N ARG A 25 -14.09 -1.50 3.21
CA ARG A 25 -14.46 -2.13 4.50
C ARG A 25 -13.51 -1.77 5.65
N TYR A 26 -12.26 -1.45 5.34
CA TYR A 26 -11.23 -1.17 6.34
C TYR A 26 -10.70 0.26 6.26
N THR A 27 -10.31 0.82 7.39
CA THR A 27 -9.57 2.09 7.49
C THR A 27 -8.06 1.86 7.49
N LEU A 28 -7.25 2.92 7.36
CA LEU A 28 -5.79 2.81 7.45
C LEU A 28 -5.32 2.21 8.78
N GLU A 29 -6.06 2.45 9.88
CA GLU A 29 -5.75 1.89 11.20
C GLU A 29 -6.12 0.43 11.29
N SER A 30 -7.36 0.09 10.93
CA SER A 30 -7.83 -1.30 10.96
C SER A 30 -6.99 -2.19 10.04
N LEU A 31 -6.57 -1.65 8.89
CA LEU A 31 -5.66 -2.35 7.98
C LEU A 31 -4.27 -2.57 8.60
N ALA A 32 -3.73 -1.58 9.32
CA ALA A 32 -2.46 -1.73 10.02
C ALA A 32 -2.49 -2.84 11.08
N GLU A 33 -3.59 -2.94 11.81
CA GLU A 33 -3.79 -3.98 12.83
C GLU A 33 -3.96 -5.35 12.18
N ARG A 34 -4.71 -5.42 11.08
CA ARG A 34 -4.88 -6.64 10.29
C ARG A 34 -3.56 -7.13 9.72
N LEU A 35 -2.76 -6.24 9.14
CA LEU A 35 -1.42 -6.55 8.64
C LEU A 35 -0.53 -7.09 9.78
N LYS A 36 -0.54 -6.44 10.96
CA LYS A 36 0.20 -6.94 12.12
C LYS A 36 -0.26 -8.34 12.54
N PHE A 37 -1.57 -8.57 12.60
CA PHE A 37 -2.15 -9.86 12.96
C PHE A 37 -1.73 -10.97 11.98
N LEU A 38 -1.64 -10.64 10.70
CA LEU A 38 -1.19 -11.55 9.64
C LEU A 38 0.34 -11.66 9.52
N GLY A 39 1.10 -11.11 10.47
CA GLY A 39 2.57 -11.20 10.51
C GLY A 39 3.32 -10.13 9.71
N VAL A 40 2.61 -9.16 9.13
CA VAL A 40 3.19 -8.00 8.44
C VAL A 40 3.27 -6.83 9.41
N ALA A 41 4.40 -6.74 10.11
CA ALA A 41 4.69 -5.70 11.08
C ALA A 41 5.99 -4.94 10.73
N SER A 42 6.25 -3.85 11.45
CA SER A 42 7.55 -3.17 11.38
C SER A 42 8.68 -4.08 11.87
N LYS A 43 9.94 -3.74 11.58
CA LYS A 43 11.13 -4.48 12.05
C LYS A 43 11.16 -4.71 13.56
N THR A 44 10.56 -3.80 14.34
CA THR A 44 10.45 -3.89 15.81
C THR A 44 9.22 -4.67 16.28
N GLY A 45 8.48 -5.36 15.39
CA GLY A 45 7.24 -6.08 15.72
C GLY A 45 6.03 -5.20 16.03
N LYS A 46 6.17 -3.87 15.90
CA LYS A 46 5.09 -2.90 16.14
C LYS A 46 4.15 -2.80 14.94
N ARG A 47 2.89 -2.41 15.21
CA ARG A 47 1.90 -2.10 14.16
C ARG A 47 2.44 -1.02 13.23
N LEU A 48 2.09 -1.10 11.96
CA LEU A 48 2.44 -0.07 11.00
C LEU A 48 1.68 1.22 11.33
N CYS A 49 2.36 2.37 11.26
CA CYS A 49 1.69 3.66 11.42
C CYS A 49 0.85 3.97 10.17
N LYS A 50 -0.20 4.81 10.31
CA LYS A 50 -1.06 5.20 9.17
C LYS A 50 -0.27 5.72 7.97
N ALA A 51 0.80 6.49 8.21
CA ALA A 51 1.67 7.01 7.17
C ALA A 51 2.42 5.90 6.40
N VAL A 52 2.87 4.87 7.11
CA VAL A 52 3.55 3.71 6.50
C VAL A 52 2.57 2.88 5.69
N VAL A 53 1.38 2.62 6.22
CA VAL A 53 0.31 1.91 5.49
C VAL A 53 -0.11 2.69 4.26
N LYS A 54 -0.29 4.02 4.36
CA LYS A 54 -0.58 4.87 3.20
C LYS A 54 0.53 4.78 2.15
N HIS A 55 1.79 4.91 2.55
CA HIS A 55 2.93 4.81 1.63
C HIS A 55 2.98 3.45 0.95
N MET A 56 2.71 2.37 1.68
CA MET A 56 2.61 1.01 1.16
C MET A 56 1.47 0.90 0.13
N LEU A 57 0.27 1.38 0.47
CA LEU A 57 -0.89 1.34 -0.43
C LEU A 57 -0.71 2.19 -1.69
N SER A 58 0.10 3.25 -1.64
CA SER A 58 0.45 4.09 -2.80
C SER A 58 1.69 3.64 -3.57
N ASN A 59 2.34 2.55 -3.16
CA ASN A 59 3.54 2.08 -3.84
C ASN A 59 3.19 1.18 -5.04
N PRO A 60 3.54 1.57 -6.28
CA PRO A 60 3.26 0.77 -7.48
C PRO A 60 4.09 -0.53 -7.56
N ILE A 61 5.05 -0.74 -6.65
CA ILE A 61 5.80 -2.00 -6.57
C ILE A 61 4.88 -3.20 -6.38
N TYR A 62 3.70 -3.04 -5.80
CA TYR A 62 2.76 -4.16 -5.63
C TYR A 62 2.07 -4.56 -6.94
N THR A 63 2.09 -3.71 -7.97
CA THR A 63 1.51 -3.97 -9.30
C THR A 63 2.54 -4.47 -10.31
N GLY A 64 3.76 -4.85 -9.90
CA GLY A 64 4.81 -5.22 -10.85
C GLY A 64 5.68 -4.03 -11.29
N ILE A 65 5.46 -2.82 -10.76
CA ILE A 65 6.07 -1.60 -11.31
C ILE A 65 7.08 -1.01 -10.30
N ILE A 66 8.33 -0.88 -10.70
CA ILE A 66 9.39 -0.28 -9.88
C ILE A 66 9.57 1.17 -10.30
N VAL A 67 9.44 2.12 -9.36
CA VAL A 67 9.82 3.51 -9.62
C VAL A 67 11.21 3.75 -9.06
N HIS A 68 12.15 4.14 -9.91
CA HIS A 68 13.52 4.45 -9.53
C HIS A 68 13.96 5.77 -10.18
N ASN A 69 14.41 6.73 -9.37
CA ASN A 69 14.88 8.05 -9.82
C ASN A 69 13.90 8.83 -10.72
N GLY A 70 12.58 8.67 -10.50
CA GLY A 70 11.54 9.29 -11.33
C GLY A 70 11.17 8.52 -12.59
N GLU A 71 11.92 7.46 -12.91
CA GLU A 71 11.64 6.56 -14.01
C GLU A 71 10.86 5.34 -13.53
N THR A 72 9.97 4.85 -14.38
CA THR A 72 9.08 3.72 -14.07
C THR A 72 9.52 2.52 -14.88
N TYR A 73 9.82 1.42 -14.20
CA TYR A 73 10.37 0.19 -14.76
C TYR A 73 9.40 -0.96 -14.50
N GLU A 74 9.25 -1.85 -15.47
CA GLU A 74 8.56 -3.13 -15.24
C GLU A 74 9.49 -4.05 -14.43
N GLY A 75 9.07 -4.37 -13.22
CA GLY A 75 9.78 -5.28 -12.34
C GLY A 75 9.70 -6.72 -12.85
N LYS A 76 10.77 -7.49 -12.63
CA LYS A 76 10.80 -8.93 -12.94
C LYS A 76 9.98 -9.81 -11.98
N PHE A 77 9.26 -9.21 -11.04
CA PHE A 77 8.48 -9.94 -10.03
C PHE A 77 7.00 -10.01 -10.40
N SER A 78 6.33 -11.08 -10.01
CA SER A 78 4.90 -11.25 -10.25
C SER A 78 4.10 -10.16 -9.54
N PRO A 79 3.16 -9.48 -10.23
CA PRO A 79 2.31 -8.49 -9.60
C PRO A 79 1.50 -9.15 -8.48
N ILE A 80 1.56 -8.54 -7.29
CA ILE A 80 0.85 -9.01 -6.10
C ILE A 80 -0.61 -8.57 -6.14
N VAL A 81 -0.86 -7.39 -6.71
CA VAL A 81 -2.19 -6.82 -6.91
C VAL A 81 -2.38 -6.37 -8.35
N SER A 82 -3.62 -6.52 -8.84
CA SER A 82 -4.00 -6.00 -10.14
C SER A 82 -4.01 -4.47 -10.14
N ARG A 83 -3.71 -3.88 -11.30
CA ARG A 83 -3.76 -2.43 -11.50
C ARG A 83 -5.13 -1.85 -11.13
N ALA A 84 -6.22 -2.52 -11.53
CA ALA A 84 -7.58 -2.12 -11.16
C ALA A 84 -7.79 -2.01 -9.64
N THR A 85 -7.35 -3.00 -8.87
CA THR A 85 -7.42 -2.97 -7.39
C THR A 85 -6.60 -1.81 -6.84
N PHE A 86 -5.38 -1.61 -7.35
CA PHE A 86 -4.52 -0.50 -6.93
C PHE A 86 -5.16 0.86 -7.21
N GLU A 87 -5.77 1.04 -8.38
CA GLU A 87 -6.48 2.27 -8.75
C GLU A 87 -7.69 2.53 -7.85
N MET A 88 -8.47 1.51 -7.51
CA MET A 88 -9.57 1.64 -6.54
C MET A 88 -9.05 2.08 -5.17
N VAL A 89 -7.96 1.47 -4.69
CA VAL A 89 -7.30 1.88 -3.44
C VAL A 89 -6.85 3.33 -3.50
N GLN A 90 -6.21 3.77 -4.59
CA GLN A 90 -5.81 5.18 -4.76
C GLN A 90 -7.02 6.12 -4.73
N LYS A 91 -8.12 5.73 -5.38
CA LYS A 91 -9.37 6.52 -5.38
C LYS A 91 -9.93 6.67 -3.97
N ILE A 92 -9.98 5.57 -3.20
CA ILE A 92 -10.42 5.59 -1.79
C ILE A 92 -9.48 6.43 -0.93
N LEU A 93 -8.17 6.31 -1.13
CA LEU A 93 -7.19 7.14 -0.41
C LEU A 93 -7.36 8.62 -0.73
N LYS A 94 -7.65 8.96 -1.98
CA LYS A 94 -7.88 10.35 -2.42
C LYS A 94 -9.19 10.91 -1.89
N ASP A 95 -10.24 10.09 -1.89
CA ASP A 95 -11.55 10.43 -1.33
C ASP A 95 -11.48 10.65 0.19
N ARG A 96 -10.81 9.73 0.90
CA ARG A 96 -10.59 9.82 2.35
C ARG A 96 -9.52 10.84 2.75
N ALA A 97 -8.64 11.23 1.83
CA ALA A 97 -7.72 12.33 2.04
C ALA A 97 -8.53 13.62 2.03
N LYS A 98 -9.09 13.95 3.20
CA LYS A 98 -9.80 15.21 3.48
C LYS A 98 -9.08 16.33 2.73
N PRO A 99 -9.77 17.13 1.90
CA PRO A 99 -9.12 18.22 1.20
C PRO A 99 -8.47 19.10 2.27
N ARG A 100 -7.14 19.06 2.35
CA ARG A 100 -6.41 20.16 2.98
C ARG A 100 -6.83 21.34 2.14
N LYS A 101 -7.65 22.25 2.70
CA LYS A 101 -7.90 23.55 2.09
C LYS A 101 -6.52 24.11 1.79
N SER A 102 -6.08 24.04 0.53
CA SER A 102 -4.90 24.76 0.11
C SER A 102 -5.30 26.21 0.30
N LYS A 103 -4.69 26.90 1.27
CA LYS A 103 -4.67 28.36 1.22
C LYS A 103 -4.02 28.67 -0.12
N LYS A 104 -4.82 29.08 -1.10
CA LYS A 104 -4.33 29.78 -2.28
C LYS A 104 -3.58 30.98 -1.70
N SER A 105 -2.26 30.96 -1.77
CA SER A 105 -1.49 32.19 -1.56
C SER A 105 -1.74 33.03 -2.82
N HIS A 106 -2.38 34.18 -2.61
CA HIS A 106 -2.48 35.28 -3.56
C HIS A 106 -1.16 36.05 -3.55
#